data_AF-A0A3D3GQG2-F1
#
_entry.id   AF-A0A3D3GQG2-F1
#
_cell.length_a   1.000
_cell.length_b   1.000
_cell.length_c   1.000
_cell.angle_alpha   90.00
_cell.angle_beta   90.00
_cell.angle_gamma   90.00
#
_symmetry.space_group_name_H-M   'P 1'
#
loop_
_entity.id
_entity.type
_entity.pdbx_description
1 polymer ?
#
loop_
_entity_poly.entity_id
_entity_poly.type
_entity_poly.pdbx_seq_one_letter_code
_entity_poly.pdbx_strand_id
1 'polypeptide(L)'
;MCDTRSFQRIVWDHFAKHSRKTLPWRRTKDPYRILVSEVMLQQTQVSRVSKKYREFLNAYPAVRTLAKAPLADVLRVWSGLGYNRRAKFLYDAAKK
;
A
#
# COMPACT_ATOMS: atom_id res chain seq x y z
N MET A 1 -1.52 30.13 21.87
CA MET A 1 -1.63 28.65 21.88
C MET A 1 -2.11 28.21 20.50
N CYS A 2 -1.46 27.23 19.88
CA CYS A 2 -1.90 26.71 18.58
C CYS A 2 -3.16 25.86 18.82
N ASP A 3 -4.32 26.42 18.47
CA ASP A 3 -5.57 25.68 18.50
C ASP A 3 -5.56 24.54 17.46
N THR A 4 -6.19 23.41 17.79
CA THR A 4 -6.24 22.22 16.94
C THR A 4 -6.77 22.53 15.55
N ARG A 5 -7.80 23.41 15.44
CA ARG A 5 -8.36 23.82 14.13
C ARG A 5 -7.35 24.63 13.31
N SER A 6 -6.55 25.45 13.96
CA SER A 6 -5.52 26.25 13.28
C SER A 6 -4.42 25.36 12.69
N PHE A 7 -3.92 24.39 13.47
CA PHE A 7 -2.93 23.41 12.98
C PHE A 7 -3.46 22.60 11.80
N GLN A 8 -4.68 22.08 11.94
CA GLN A 8 -5.39 21.33 10.92
C GLN A 8 -5.47 22.08 9.59
N ARG A 9 -5.91 23.34 9.61
CA ARG A 9 -5.99 24.20 8.42
C ARG A 9 -4.63 24.36 7.74
N ILE A 10 -3.57 24.62 8.51
CA ILE A 10 -2.20 24.76 7.97
C ILE A 10 -1.77 23.48 7.23
N VAL A 11 -2.02 22.31 7.83
CA VAL A 11 -1.69 21.02 7.20
C VAL A 11 -2.49 20.79 5.93
N TRP A 12 -3.79 21.08 5.93
CA TRP A 12 -4.64 20.91 4.74
C TRP A 12 -4.26 21.85 3.59
N ASP A 13 -4.00 23.12 3.89
CA ASP A 13 -3.60 24.11 2.87
C ASP A 13 -2.26 23.72 2.23
N HIS A 14 -1.30 23.28 3.05
CA HIS A 14 -0.02 22.79 2.55
C HIS A 14 -0.20 21.51 1.71
N PHE A 15 -1.00 20.56 2.19
CA PHE A 15 -1.27 19.32 1.46
C PHE A 15 -1.97 19.58 0.12
N ALA A 16 -2.92 20.51 0.06
CA ALA A 16 -3.62 20.86 -1.18
C ALA A 16 -2.64 21.32 -2.28
N LYS A 17 -1.62 22.10 -1.89
CA LYS A 17 -0.59 22.68 -2.77
C LYS A 17 0.55 21.71 -3.11
N HIS A 18 1.03 20.92 -2.14
CA HIS A 18 2.31 20.20 -2.26
C HIS A 18 2.20 18.67 -2.15
N SER A 19 1.00 18.11 -2.06
CA SER A 19 0.84 16.65 -1.92
C SER A 19 1.32 15.87 -3.15
N ARG A 20 1.82 14.66 -2.88
CA ARG A 20 2.25 13.69 -3.90
C ARG A 20 1.04 12.99 -4.54
N LYS A 21 0.22 13.72 -5.31
CA LYS A 21 -1.03 13.23 -5.92
C LYS A 21 -0.81 12.12 -6.98
N THR A 22 0.41 11.99 -7.48
CA THR A 22 0.78 11.02 -8.53
C THR A 22 1.02 9.61 -8.02
N LEU A 23 1.10 9.40 -6.70
CA LEU A 23 1.28 8.06 -6.12
C LEU A 23 0.06 7.18 -6.43
N PRO A 24 0.24 5.96 -6.97
CA PRO A 24 -0.86 5.18 -7.52
C PRO A 24 -1.90 4.77 -6.45
N TRP A 25 -1.46 4.54 -5.21
CA TRP A 25 -2.35 4.25 -4.08
C TRP A 25 -3.13 5.47 -3.55
N ARG A 26 -2.76 6.70 -3.93
CA ARG A 26 -3.56 7.91 -3.62
C ARG A 26 -4.64 8.22 -4.65
N ARG A 27 -4.66 7.49 -5.78
CA ARG A 27 -5.61 7.67 -6.88
C ARG A 27 -6.75 6.65 -6.87
N THR A 28 -6.94 5.94 -5.75
CA THR A 28 -7.98 4.92 -5.60
C THR A 28 -8.67 5.08 -4.25
N LYS A 29 -9.92 4.62 -4.17
CA LYS A 29 -10.68 4.45 -2.92
C LYS A 29 -10.85 2.97 -2.56
N ASP A 30 -10.24 2.06 -3.32
CA ASP A 30 -10.34 0.62 -3.09
C ASP A 30 -9.55 0.22 -1.82
N PRO A 31 -10.23 -0.31 -0.77
CA PRO A 31 -9.59 -0.67 0.49
C PRO A 31 -8.48 -1.72 0.33
N TYR A 32 -8.64 -2.67 -0.60
CA TYR A 32 -7.63 -3.71 -0.83
C TYR A 32 -6.34 -3.09 -1.38
N ARG A 33 -6.48 -2.22 -2.39
CA ARG A 33 -5.34 -1.52 -2.99
C ARG A 33 -4.64 -0.62 -1.99
N ILE A 34 -5.39 0.10 -1.16
CA ILE A 34 -4.83 0.93 -0.08
C ILE A 34 -4.06 0.04 0.91
N LEU A 35 -4.67 -1.03 1.42
CA LEU A 35 -4.03 -1.96 2.36
C LEU A 35 -2.72 -2.54 1.82
N VAL A 36 -2.71 -2.98 0.56
CA VAL A 36 -1.49 -3.50 -0.10
C VAL A 36 -0.38 -2.45 -0.06
N SER A 37 -0.69 -1.19 -0.41
CA SER A 37 0.32 -0.12 -0.39
C SER A 37 0.85 0.17 1.02
N GLU A 38 -0.04 0.21 2.02
CA GLU A 38 0.36 0.48 3.41
C GLU A 38 1.29 -0.62 3.94
N VAL A 39 0.96 -1.90 3.72
CA VAL A 39 1.82 -3.02 4.14
C VAL A 39 3.19 -2.96 3.45
N MET A 40 3.24 -2.61 2.17
CA MET A 40 4.50 -2.45 1.45
C MET A 40 5.33 -1.27 1.99
N LEU A 41 4.71 -0.14 2.31
CA LEU A 41 5.38 1.10 2.71
C LEU A 41 5.95 1.09 4.13
N GLN A 42 5.50 0.19 5.01
CA GLN A 42 5.99 0.10 6.39
C GLN A 42 7.52 0.01 6.51
N GLN A 43 8.19 -0.69 5.60
CA GLN A 43 9.64 -0.93 5.66
C GLN A 43 10.30 -0.86 4.28
N THR A 44 9.68 -0.16 3.32
CA THR A 44 10.21 -0.07 1.96
C THR A 44 9.95 1.31 1.35
N GLN A 45 10.99 1.90 0.77
CA GLN A 45 10.92 3.24 0.16
C GLN A 45 9.95 3.30 -1.02
N VAL A 46 9.34 4.48 -1.20
CA VAL A 46 8.28 4.76 -2.19
C VAL A 46 8.68 4.38 -3.62
N SER A 47 9.93 4.62 -4.03
CA SER A 47 10.42 4.31 -5.39
C SER A 47 10.31 2.81 -5.70
N ARG A 48 10.75 1.98 -4.75
CA ARG A 48 10.70 0.52 -4.86
C ARG A 48 9.28 -0.01 -4.76
N VAL A 49 8.48 0.53 -3.83
CA VAL A 49 7.06 0.17 -3.70
C VAL A 49 6.28 0.53 -4.96
N SER A 50 6.53 1.67 -5.60
CA SER A 50 5.81 2.10 -6.82
C SER A 50 5.93 1.10 -7.97
N LYS A 51 7.07 0.40 -8.10
CA LYS A 51 7.23 -0.69 -9.07
C LYS A 51 6.52 -1.95 -8.60
N LYS A 52 6.81 -2.40 -7.38
CA LYS A 52 6.29 -3.66 -6.83
C LYS A 52 4.78 -3.67 -6.62
N TYR A 53 4.19 -2.54 -6.27
CA TYR A 53 2.76 -2.36 -6.13
C TYR A 53 2.01 -2.66 -7.44
N ARG A 54 2.54 -2.20 -8.57
CA ARG A 54 1.97 -2.49 -9.90
C ARG A 54 2.10 -3.97 -10.25
N GLU A 55 3.29 -4.56 -10.05
CA GLU A 55 3.51 -6.00 -10.26
C GLU A 55 2.56 -6.85 -9.42
N PHE A 56 2.40 -6.51 -8.14
CA PHE A 56 1.56 -7.24 -7.20
C PHE A 56 0.08 -7.13 -7.54
N LEU A 57 -0.41 -5.93 -7.89
CA LEU A 57 -1.81 -5.76 -8.30
C LEU A 57 -2.12 -6.31 -9.68
N ASN A 58 -1.12 -6.45 -10.56
CA ASN A 58 -1.30 -7.17 -11.81
C ASN A 58 -1.48 -8.68 -11.57
N ALA A 59 -0.70 -9.26 -10.66
CA ALA A 59 -0.82 -10.67 -10.28
C ALA A 59 -2.08 -10.96 -9.45
N TYR A 60 -2.41 -10.05 -8.53
CA TYR A 60 -3.50 -10.19 -7.57
C TYR A 60 -4.39 -8.91 -7.58
N PRO A 61 -5.22 -8.72 -8.61
CA PRO A 61 -6.02 -7.49 -8.78
C PRO A 61 -7.10 -7.29 -7.72
N ALA A 62 -7.52 -8.36 -7.03
CA ALA A 62 -8.52 -8.32 -5.97
C ALA A 62 -8.12 -9.20 -4.78
N VAL A 63 -8.66 -8.89 -3.59
CA VAL A 63 -8.43 -9.70 -2.38
C VAL A 63 -8.74 -11.19 -2.59
N ARG A 64 -9.79 -11.51 -3.37
CA ARG A 64 -10.16 -12.90 -3.72
C ARG A 64 -9.09 -13.62 -4.54
N THR A 65 -8.40 -12.92 -5.44
CA THR A 65 -7.29 -13.50 -6.23
C THR A 65 -6.07 -13.76 -5.36
N LEU A 66 -5.77 -12.87 -4.41
CA LEU A 66 -4.71 -13.07 -3.43
C LEU A 66 -5.02 -14.27 -2.51
N ALA A 67 -6.25 -14.36 -2.00
CA ALA A 67 -6.69 -15.42 -1.10
C ALA A 67 -6.59 -16.83 -1.69
N LYS A 68 -6.85 -16.95 -3.01
CA LYS A 68 -6.81 -18.22 -3.74
C LYS A 68 -5.41 -18.62 -4.20
N ALA A 69 -4.44 -17.71 -4.17
CA ALA A 69 -3.10 -17.98 -4.67
C ALA A 69 -2.32 -18.95 -3.74
N PRO A 70 -1.40 -19.75 -4.29
CA PRO A 70 -0.38 -20.42 -3.48
C PRO A 70 0.51 -19.40 -2.77
N LEU A 71 0.76 -19.58 -1.48
CA LEU A 71 1.62 -18.65 -0.71
C LEU A 71 3.02 -18.51 -1.35
N ALA A 72 3.57 -19.59 -1.90
CA ALA A 72 4.86 -19.57 -2.59
C ALA A 72 4.89 -18.57 -3.75
N ASP A 73 3.79 -18.47 -4.52
CA ASP A 73 3.68 -17.52 -5.64
C ASP A 73 3.59 -16.09 -5.13
N VAL A 74 2.81 -15.87 -4.05
CA VAL A 74 2.69 -14.56 -3.41
C VAL A 74 4.05 -14.07 -2.92
N LEU A 75 4.82 -14.95 -2.27
CA LEU A 75 6.19 -14.65 -1.81
C LEU A 75 7.13 -14.38 -2.98
N ARG A 76 6.96 -15.08 -4.12
CA ARG A 76 7.75 -14.84 -5.33
C ARG A 76 7.49 -13.44 -5.90
N VAL A 77 6.24 -13.03 -6.02
CA VAL A 77 5.87 -11.68 -6.50
C VAL A 77 6.34 -10.60 -5.51
N TRP A 78 6.22 -10.85 -4.20
CA TRP A 78 6.70 -9.97 -3.13
C TRP A 78 8.22 -9.84 -3.07
N SER A 79 8.96 -10.82 -3.61
CA SER A 79 10.41 -10.90 -3.49
C SER A 79 11.09 -9.58 -3.89
N GLY A 80 12.09 -9.21 -3.11
CA GLY A 80 12.73 -7.92 -3.22
C GLY A 80 11.92 -6.76 -2.64
N LEU A 81 11.01 -6.98 -1.68
CA LEU A 81 10.53 -5.93 -0.77
C LEU A 81 11.12 -6.05 0.64
N GLY A 82 11.83 -7.16 0.94
CA GLY A 82 12.31 -7.48 2.28
C GLY A 82 11.17 -7.88 3.22
N TYR A 83 11.53 -8.49 4.36
CA TYR A 83 10.60 -8.90 5.42
C TYR A 83 9.35 -9.66 4.90
N ASN A 84 9.57 -10.86 4.37
CA ASN A 84 8.53 -11.73 3.78
C ASN A 84 7.35 -12.04 4.73
N ARG A 85 7.54 -11.90 6.04
CA ARG A 85 6.44 -12.02 7.03
C ARG A 85 5.29 -11.04 6.75
N ARG A 86 5.57 -9.84 6.22
CA ARG A 86 4.53 -8.87 5.84
C ARG A 86 3.64 -9.41 4.72
N ALA A 87 4.25 -10.03 3.71
CA ALA A 87 3.52 -10.68 2.62
C ALA A 87 2.65 -11.83 3.15
N LYS A 88 3.20 -12.64 4.06
CA LYS A 88 2.47 -13.74 4.68
C LYS A 88 1.26 -13.24 5.48
N PHE A 89 1.41 -12.19 6.29
CA PHE A 89 0.28 -11.65 7.06
C PHE A 89 -0.79 -11.01 6.19
N LEU A 90 -0.39 -10.31 5.12
CA LEU A 90 -1.33 -9.80 4.12
C LEU A 90 -2.09 -10.94 3.43
N TYR A 91 -1.40 -12.03 3.09
CA TYR A 91 -2.00 -13.24 2.53
C TYR A 91 -2.96 -13.93 3.49
N ASP A 92 -2.55 -14.14 4.75
CA ASP A 92 -3.39 -14.75 5.78
C ASP A 92 -4.65 -13.91 6.03
N ALA A 93 -4.53 -12.57 6.02
CA ALA A 93 -5.66 -11.66 6.15
C ALA A 93 -6.63 -11.72 4.96
N ALA A 94 -6.13 -11.97 3.74
CA ALA A 94 -6.98 -12.14 2.56
C ALA A 94 -7.85 -13.40 2.60
N LYS A 95 -7.47 -14.39 3.44
CA LYS A 95 -8.15 -15.68 3.58
C LYS A 95 -9.19 -15.73 4.70
N LYS A 96 -9.31 -14.68 5.50
CA LYS A 96 -10.33 -14.54 6.54
C LYS A 96 -11.58 -13.90 5.97
#